data_AF-A2XN86-F1
#
_entry.id   AF-A2XN86-F1
#
_cell.length_a   1.000
_cell.length_b   1.000
_cell.length_c   1.000
_cell.angle_alpha   90.00
_cell.angle_beta   90.00
_cell.angle_gamma   90.00
#
_symmetry.space_group_name_H-M   'P 1'
#
loop_
_entity.id
_entity.type
_entity.pdbx_description
1 polymer ?
#
loop_
_entity_poly.entity_id
_entity_poly.type
_entity_poly.pdbx_seq_one_letter_code
_entity_poly.pdbx_strand_id
1 'polypeptide(L)'
;MGVAWSSRAAAKRDVRVAVIGDHGTGKSSLVATITTGRFPDQDDGVARVLPPARLPVTIVDTSSREVEIYLECSALHRIKVDEVFYCAQMAVLHPTTPLFDKATRSIKPRCMMAFQQIFSLYDRDKDGAVSDAEMNAFLVRCFKVSLQPAEIADMKRVVQQHMIGGVNDNGLITFIVFLYLHVVFIAKGREETTWAVLRKFGYDNELVHGFSWWPRALALQRRPIS
;
A
#
# COMPACT_ATOMS: atom_id res chain seq x y z
N MET A 1 39.75 7.71 -19.34
CA MET A 1 38.54 6.92 -19.70
C MET A 1 37.43 7.32 -18.76
N GLY A 2 36.55 8.22 -19.20
CA GLY A 2 35.42 8.69 -18.41
C GLY A 2 34.25 7.75 -18.57
N VAL A 3 33.76 7.21 -17.45
CA VAL A 3 32.51 6.45 -17.43
C VAL A 3 31.45 7.39 -16.87
N ALA A 4 30.62 7.92 -17.76
CA ALA A 4 29.42 8.66 -17.40
C ALA A 4 28.37 7.63 -16.97
N TRP A 5 27.91 7.70 -15.72
CA TRP A 5 26.80 6.86 -15.26
C TRP A 5 25.58 7.75 -15.15
N SER A 6 24.71 7.61 -16.15
CA SER A 6 23.35 8.14 -16.14
C SER A 6 22.65 7.65 -14.88
N SER A 7 22.24 8.60 -14.03
CA SER A 7 21.27 8.35 -12.99
C SER A 7 20.05 7.73 -13.65
N ARG A 8 19.74 6.45 -13.36
CA ARG A 8 18.41 5.90 -13.63
C ARG A 8 17.42 6.73 -12.84
N ALA A 9 16.93 7.80 -13.47
CA ALA A 9 15.71 8.48 -13.09
C ALA A 9 14.67 7.38 -12.89
N ALA A 10 13.94 7.44 -11.77
CA ALA A 10 12.84 6.52 -11.49
C ALA A 10 12.02 6.36 -12.77
N ALA A 11 12.06 5.17 -13.38
CA ALA A 11 11.43 4.94 -14.66
C ALA A 11 9.96 5.35 -14.54
N LYS A 12 9.53 6.33 -15.33
CA LYS A 12 8.15 6.79 -15.38
C LYS A 12 7.31 5.57 -15.76
N ARG A 13 6.66 4.95 -14.78
CA ARG A 13 5.88 3.74 -14.99
C ARG A 13 4.60 4.15 -15.69
N ASP A 14 4.45 3.70 -16.93
CA ASP A 14 3.24 3.85 -17.71
C ASP A 14 2.15 2.95 -17.12
N VAL A 15 1.02 3.53 -16.74
CA VAL A 15 -0.11 2.79 -16.15
C VAL A 15 -1.15 2.57 -17.22
N ARG A 16 -1.42 1.30 -17.54
CA ARG A 16 -2.44 0.92 -18.53
C ARG A 16 -3.70 0.47 -17.81
N VAL A 17 -4.77 1.26 -17.96
CA VAL A 17 -6.10 0.95 -17.40
C VAL A 17 -7.01 0.50 -18.52
N ALA A 18 -7.71 -0.63 -18.34
CA ALA A 18 -8.74 -1.11 -19.25
C ALA A 18 -10.11 -1.00 -18.56
N VAL A 19 -11.08 -0.37 -19.23
CA VAL A 19 -12.48 -0.30 -18.76
C VAL A 19 -13.30 -1.30 -19.55
N ILE A 20 -13.83 -2.32 -18.89
CA ILE A 20 -14.55 -3.44 -19.48
C ILE A 20 -15.96 -3.50 -18.89
N GLY A 21 -16.94 -3.87 -19.70
CA GLY A 21 -18.35 -3.94 -19.29
C GLY A 21 -19.27 -4.08 -20.49
N ASP A 22 -20.53 -4.47 -20.23
CA ASP A 22 -21.48 -4.84 -21.28
C ASP A 22 -21.86 -3.70 -22.22
N HIS A 23 -22.48 -4.03 -23.35
CA HIS A 23 -22.95 -3.02 -24.30
C HIS A 23 -23.90 -2.00 -23.61
N GLY A 24 -23.70 -0.70 -23.86
CA GLY A 24 -24.56 0.36 -23.33
C GLY A 24 -24.31 0.81 -21.88
N THR A 25 -23.35 0.22 -21.17
CA THR A 25 -23.08 0.49 -19.73
C THR A 25 -22.34 1.81 -19.42
N GLY A 26 -22.16 2.71 -20.38
CA GLY A 26 -21.56 4.04 -20.13
C GLY A 26 -20.04 4.07 -19.96
N LYS A 27 -19.30 3.05 -20.43
CA LYS A 27 -17.82 3.02 -20.40
C LYS A 27 -17.18 4.26 -21.04
N SER A 28 -17.58 4.61 -22.27
CA SER A 28 -17.02 5.74 -23.00
C SER A 28 -17.33 7.07 -22.33
N SER A 29 -18.56 7.24 -21.81
CA SER A 29 -18.94 8.46 -21.11
C SER A 29 -18.22 8.59 -19.77
N LEU A 30 -17.94 7.48 -19.07
CA LEU A 30 -17.11 7.48 -17.87
C LEU A 30 -15.68 7.95 -18.18
N VAL A 31 -15.02 7.38 -19.18
CA VAL A 31 -13.66 7.79 -19.58
C VAL A 31 -13.62 9.26 -20.02
N ALA A 32 -14.59 9.69 -20.83
CA ALA A 32 -14.71 11.08 -21.24
C ALA A 32 -14.88 12.01 -20.04
N THR A 33 -15.77 11.66 -19.10
CA THR A 33 -16.03 12.48 -17.90
C THR A 33 -14.81 12.62 -17.01
N ILE A 34 -14.03 11.55 -16.83
CA ILE A 34 -12.74 11.60 -16.09
C ILE A 34 -11.75 12.53 -16.79
N THR A 35 -11.71 12.50 -18.12
CA THR A 35 -10.72 13.27 -18.90
C THR A 35 -11.08 14.75 -19.00
N THR A 36 -12.37 15.09 -19.12
CA THR A 36 -12.84 16.45 -19.39
C THR A 36 -13.41 17.16 -18.16
N GLY A 37 -13.66 16.44 -17.06
CA GLY A 37 -14.33 16.96 -15.86
C GLY A 37 -15.83 17.26 -16.06
N ARG A 38 -16.41 16.93 -17.21
CA ARG A 38 -17.84 17.10 -17.51
C ARG A 38 -18.39 15.91 -18.28
N PHE A 39 -19.67 15.64 -18.10
CA PHE A 39 -20.35 14.63 -18.91
C PHE A 39 -20.38 15.08 -20.38
N PRO A 40 -20.07 14.19 -21.35
CA PRO A 40 -20.04 14.57 -22.75
C PRO A 40 -21.44 14.86 -23.30
N ASP A 41 -21.56 15.96 -24.04
CA ASP A 41 -22.76 16.33 -24.78
C ASP A 41 -22.82 15.58 -26.12
N GLN A 42 -23.97 15.65 -26.79
CA GLN A 42 -24.19 14.95 -28.07
C GLN A 42 -23.20 15.41 -29.17
N ASP A 43 -22.72 16.64 -29.08
CA ASP A 43 -21.79 17.25 -30.04
C ASP A 43 -20.31 16.94 -29.76
N ASP A 44 -19.99 16.35 -28.60
CA ASP A 44 -18.59 16.07 -28.20
C ASP A 44 -17.97 14.87 -28.95
N GLY A 45 -18.72 14.21 -29.85
CA GLY A 45 -18.20 13.15 -30.72
C GLY A 45 -17.71 11.90 -29.99
N VAL A 46 -18.07 11.70 -28.72
CA VAL A 46 -17.64 10.54 -27.94
C VAL A 46 -18.29 9.28 -28.49
N ALA A 47 -17.49 8.41 -29.11
CA ALA A 47 -17.94 7.13 -29.63
C ALA A 47 -18.59 6.29 -28.52
N ARG A 48 -19.88 5.95 -28.69
CA ARG A 48 -20.63 5.12 -27.73
C ARG A 48 -20.01 3.73 -27.53
N VAL A 49 -19.23 3.27 -28.51
CA VAL A 49 -18.52 1.98 -28.50
C VAL A 49 -17.11 2.23 -29.03
N LEU A 50 -16.10 1.87 -28.22
CA LEU A 50 -14.71 1.86 -28.67
C LEU A 50 -14.51 0.71 -29.69
N PRO A 51 -13.60 0.86 -30.67
CA PRO A 51 -13.27 -0.22 -31.59
C PRO A 51 -12.87 -1.50 -30.84
N PRO A 52 -13.24 -2.70 -31.30
CA PRO A 52 -12.90 -3.94 -30.63
C PRO A 52 -11.37 -4.09 -30.49
N ALA A 53 -10.89 -4.11 -29.26
CA ALA A 53 -9.49 -4.40 -28.94
C ALA A 53 -9.32 -5.89 -28.61
N ARG A 54 -8.29 -6.53 -29.16
CA ARG A 54 -7.90 -7.89 -28.75
C ARG A 54 -7.14 -7.81 -27.43
N LEU A 55 -7.85 -7.97 -26.33
CA LEU A 55 -7.25 -8.15 -25.01
C LEU A 55 -7.05 -9.65 -24.75
N PRO A 56 -5.98 -10.07 -24.05
CA PRO A 56 -5.94 -11.43 -23.50
C PRO A 56 -7.16 -11.62 -22.60
N VAL A 57 -8.04 -12.53 -22.99
CA VAL A 57 -9.29 -12.80 -22.27
C VAL A 57 -8.99 -13.76 -21.13
N THR A 58 -9.02 -13.24 -19.91
CA THR A 58 -9.22 -14.06 -18.71
C THR A 58 -10.65 -13.80 -18.26
N ILE A 59 -11.50 -14.84 -18.25
CA ILE A 59 -12.88 -14.72 -17.76
C ILE A 59 -12.81 -14.70 -16.24
N VAL A 60 -13.08 -13.53 -15.67
CA VAL A 60 -13.13 -13.29 -14.23
C VAL A 60 -14.60 -13.31 -13.84
N ASP A 61 -15.07 -14.40 -13.21
CA ASP A 61 -16.43 -14.46 -12.66
C ASP A 61 -16.56 -13.42 -11.54
N THR A 62 -17.72 -12.77 -11.40
CA THR A 62 -18.07 -11.91 -10.25
C THR A 62 -17.92 -12.59 -8.88
N SER A 63 -17.90 -13.93 -8.83
CA SER A 63 -17.57 -14.71 -7.62
C SER A 63 -16.05 -14.85 -7.35
N SER A 64 -15.21 -14.41 -8.29
CA SER A 64 -13.77 -14.56 -8.21
C SER A 64 -13.17 -13.62 -7.16
N ARG A 65 -12.17 -14.13 -6.43
CA ARG A 65 -11.39 -13.38 -5.44
C ARG A 65 -10.44 -12.33 -6.06
N GLU A 66 -10.56 -12.08 -7.36
CA GLU A 66 -9.71 -11.21 -8.15
C GLU A 66 -10.24 -9.77 -8.21
N VAL A 67 -11.54 -9.58 -7.96
CA VAL A 67 -12.14 -8.25 -7.83
C VAL A 67 -11.70 -7.62 -6.50
N GLU A 68 -10.90 -6.56 -6.57
CA GLU A 68 -10.39 -5.89 -5.37
C GLU A 68 -11.35 -4.84 -4.82
N ILE A 69 -12.02 -4.11 -5.71
CA ILE A 69 -12.83 -2.93 -5.38
C ILE A 69 -14.14 -3.00 -6.15
N TYR A 70 -15.25 -2.82 -5.44
CA TYR A 70 -16.59 -2.64 -6.02
C TYR A 70 -17.09 -1.23 -5.73
N LEU A 71 -17.48 -0.50 -6.78
CA LEU A 71 -17.90 0.89 -6.71
C LEU A 71 -19.12 1.12 -7.61
N GLU A 72 -20.18 1.65 -7.04
CA GLU A 72 -21.30 2.20 -7.80
C GLU A 72 -20.99 3.64 -8.17
N CYS A 73 -21.06 3.99 -9.46
CA CYS A 73 -20.76 5.32 -9.96
C CYS A 73 -21.73 5.72 -11.10
N SER A 74 -21.85 7.02 -11.35
CA SER A 74 -22.64 7.55 -12.47
C SER A 74 -21.92 8.70 -13.11
N ALA A 75 -21.47 8.51 -14.36
CA ALA A 75 -20.88 9.58 -15.15
C ALA A 75 -21.88 10.73 -15.38
N LEU A 76 -23.14 10.41 -15.69
CA LEU A 76 -24.19 11.38 -15.98
C LEU A 76 -24.46 12.31 -14.79
N HIS A 77 -24.57 11.73 -13.60
CA HIS A 77 -24.82 12.48 -12.36
C HIS A 77 -23.53 12.90 -11.64
N ARG A 78 -22.35 12.62 -12.23
CA ARG A 78 -21.02 12.84 -11.64
C ARG A 78 -20.84 12.23 -10.24
N ILE A 79 -21.47 11.09 -10.01
CA ILE A 79 -21.38 10.37 -8.75
C ILE A 79 -20.15 9.46 -8.80
N LYS A 80 -19.20 9.68 -7.88
CA LYS A 80 -18.01 8.83 -7.65
C LYS A 80 -17.11 8.59 -8.86
N VAL A 81 -17.17 9.47 -9.86
CA VAL A 81 -16.31 9.39 -11.06
C VAL A 81 -14.83 9.55 -10.70
N ASP A 82 -14.52 10.50 -9.81
CA ASP A 82 -13.16 10.72 -9.32
C ASP A 82 -12.68 9.55 -8.44
N GLU A 83 -13.58 8.94 -7.67
CA GLU A 83 -13.27 7.79 -6.80
C GLU A 83 -12.88 6.57 -7.63
N VAL A 84 -13.55 6.32 -8.77
CA VAL A 84 -13.15 5.24 -9.70
C VAL A 84 -11.72 5.43 -10.19
N PHE A 85 -11.35 6.65 -10.58
CA PHE A 85 -10.00 6.94 -11.05
C PHE A 85 -8.97 6.84 -9.91
N TYR A 86 -9.30 7.38 -8.74
CA TYR A 86 -8.47 7.27 -7.55
C TYR A 86 -8.20 5.81 -7.18
N CYS A 87 -9.22 4.97 -7.12
CA CYS A 87 -9.09 3.54 -6.83
C CYS A 87 -8.24 2.81 -7.88
N ALA A 88 -8.42 3.12 -9.17
CA ALA A 88 -7.59 2.55 -10.24
C ALA A 88 -6.11 2.93 -10.10
N GLN A 89 -5.82 4.18 -9.72
CA GLN A 89 -4.44 4.61 -9.44
C GLN A 89 -3.87 3.90 -8.22
N MET A 90 -4.61 3.84 -7.11
CA MET A 90 -4.16 3.22 -5.87
C MET A 90 -3.88 1.73 -6.05
N ALA A 91 -4.69 1.00 -6.82
CA ALA A 91 -4.44 -0.41 -7.13
C ALA A 91 -3.09 -0.65 -7.82
N VAL A 92 -2.59 0.33 -8.57
CA VAL A 92 -1.31 0.25 -9.28
C VAL A 92 -0.14 0.77 -8.45
N LEU A 93 -0.35 1.87 -7.72
CA LEU A 93 0.66 2.50 -6.88
C LEU A 93 0.94 1.68 -5.60
N HIS A 94 -0.11 1.06 -5.06
CA HIS A 94 -0.14 0.38 -3.77
C HIS A 94 -0.76 -1.03 -3.88
N PRO A 95 -0.21 -1.92 -4.74
CA PRO A 95 -0.85 -3.22 -4.99
C PRO A 95 -0.91 -4.06 -3.71
N THR A 96 -2.07 -4.66 -3.42
CA THR A 96 -2.22 -5.51 -2.22
C THR A 96 -1.66 -6.93 -2.43
N THR A 97 -1.61 -7.39 -3.68
CA THR A 97 -1.20 -8.73 -4.09
C THR A 97 0.16 -9.20 -3.54
N PRO A 98 1.24 -8.41 -3.55
CA PRO A 98 2.52 -8.85 -2.98
C PRO A 98 2.52 -8.83 -1.44
N LEU A 99 1.61 -8.11 -0.80
CA LEU A 99 1.58 -7.89 0.65
C LEU A 99 0.80 -8.97 1.38
N PHE A 100 -0.38 -9.29 0.87
CA PHE A 100 -1.42 -9.97 1.64
C PHE A 100 -2.10 -11.07 0.83
N ASP A 101 -2.35 -12.19 1.49
CA ASP A 101 -3.16 -13.26 0.97
C ASP A 101 -4.59 -13.10 1.49
N LYS A 102 -5.50 -12.70 0.59
CA LYS A 102 -6.92 -12.49 0.90
C LYS A 102 -7.63 -13.79 1.30
N ALA A 103 -7.16 -14.95 0.82
CA ALA A 103 -7.77 -16.24 1.13
C ALA A 103 -7.50 -16.67 2.57
N THR A 104 -6.25 -16.55 3.01
CA THR A 104 -5.81 -16.92 4.36
C THR A 104 -5.89 -15.76 5.36
N ARG A 105 -6.21 -14.54 4.88
CA ARG A 105 -6.18 -13.29 5.66
C ARG A 105 -4.85 -13.06 6.38
N SER A 106 -3.74 -13.36 5.69
CA SER A 106 -2.39 -13.31 6.27
C SER A 106 -1.40 -12.53 5.41
N ILE A 107 -0.35 -12.00 6.04
CA ILE A 107 0.76 -11.36 5.31
C ILE A 107 1.59 -12.41 4.58
N LYS A 108 1.92 -12.15 3.32
CA LYS A 108 2.73 -13.07 2.51
C LYS A 108 4.17 -13.17 3.02
N PRO A 109 4.84 -14.33 2.86
CA PRO A 109 6.19 -14.55 3.40
C PRO A 109 7.22 -13.48 3.01
N ARG A 110 7.19 -13.01 1.76
CA ARG A 110 8.12 -11.98 1.27
C ARG A 110 7.91 -10.63 1.96
N CYS A 111 6.66 -10.25 2.20
CA CYS A 111 6.30 -9.03 2.93
C CYS A 111 6.68 -9.15 4.41
N MET A 112 6.45 -10.32 5.01
CA MET A 112 6.89 -10.61 6.37
C MET A 112 8.42 -10.47 6.51
N MET A 113 9.21 -11.01 5.58
CA MET A 113 10.67 -10.83 5.57
C MET A 113 11.07 -9.36 5.45
N ALA A 114 10.40 -8.58 4.59
CA ALA A 114 10.64 -7.14 4.48
C ALA A 114 10.37 -6.42 5.81
N PHE A 115 9.27 -6.76 6.47
CA PHE A 115 8.93 -6.21 7.79
C PHE A 115 9.91 -6.62 8.88
N GLN A 116 10.39 -7.86 8.89
CA GLN A 116 11.42 -8.30 9.84
C GLN A 116 12.71 -7.50 9.68
N GLN A 117 13.14 -7.29 8.43
CA GLN A 117 14.31 -6.47 8.12
C GLN A 117 14.12 -5.03 8.62
N ILE A 118 12.96 -4.42 8.37
CA ILE A 118 12.63 -3.07 8.88
C ILE A 118 12.63 -3.06 10.41
N PHE A 119 12.00 -4.03 11.05
CA PHE A 119 11.88 -4.11 12.50
C PHE A 119 13.25 -4.25 13.18
N SER A 120 14.13 -5.09 12.64
CA SER A 120 15.51 -5.26 13.11
C SER A 120 16.39 -4.00 13.04
N LEU A 121 15.96 -2.94 12.32
CA LEU A 121 16.65 -1.65 12.37
C LEU A 121 16.37 -0.89 13.67
N TYR A 122 15.32 -1.26 14.39
CA TYR A 122 14.87 -0.60 15.63
C TYR A 122 15.01 -1.51 16.85
N ASP A 123 14.95 -2.83 16.68
CA ASP A 123 15.35 -3.83 17.67
C ASP A 123 16.89 -3.93 17.70
N ARG A 124 17.53 -3.07 18.51
CA ARG A 124 19.00 -2.91 18.51
C ARG A 124 19.72 -4.06 19.20
N ASP A 125 19.12 -4.64 20.22
CA ASP A 125 19.63 -5.78 20.97
C ASP A 125 19.21 -7.13 20.38
N LYS A 126 18.32 -7.12 19.37
CA LYS A 126 17.83 -8.30 18.64
C LYS A 126 17.10 -9.27 19.55
N ASP A 127 16.43 -8.76 20.56
CA ASP A 127 15.68 -9.56 21.52
C ASP A 127 14.28 -9.95 20.99
N GLY A 128 13.90 -9.46 19.80
CA GLY A 128 12.63 -9.73 19.15
C GLY A 128 11.48 -8.83 19.65
N ALA A 129 11.79 -7.87 20.51
CA ALA A 129 10.89 -6.84 21.00
C ALA A 129 11.49 -5.45 20.77
N VAL A 130 10.67 -4.43 21.02
CA VAL A 130 11.08 -3.04 20.83
C VAL A 130 10.73 -2.29 22.11
N SER A 131 11.73 -1.61 22.68
CA SER A 131 11.54 -0.77 23.86
C SER A 131 10.64 0.43 23.57
N ASP A 132 10.10 1.09 24.60
CA ASP A 132 9.20 2.24 24.42
C ASP A 132 9.87 3.39 23.66
N ALA A 133 11.17 3.59 23.90
CA ALA A 133 11.97 4.58 23.21
C ALA A 133 12.16 4.25 21.72
N GLU A 134 12.45 3.00 21.39
CA GLU A 134 12.62 2.54 20.01
C GLU A 134 11.29 2.53 19.25
N MET A 135 10.21 2.17 19.92
CA MET A 135 8.87 2.22 19.36
C MET A 135 8.46 3.66 19.06
N ASN A 136 8.66 4.58 20.01
CA ASN A 136 8.35 5.99 19.76
C ASN A 136 9.23 6.57 18.63
N ALA A 137 10.52 6.19 18.58
CA ALA A 137 11.41 6.55 17.48
C ALA A 137 10.90 6.03 16.13
N PHE A 138 10.39 4.80 16.07
CA PHE A 138 9.77 4.23 14.89
C PHE A 138 8.51 5.01 14.48
N LEU A 139 7.61 5.31 15.43
CA LEU A 139 6.36 6.04 15.14
C LEU A 139 6.63 7.45 14.62
N VAL A 140 7.54 8.19 15.25
CA VAL A 140 7.91 9.53 14.81
C VAL A 140 8.54 9.48 13.43
N ARG A 141 9.39 8.47 13.18
CA ARG A 141 10.05 8.34 11.89
C ARG A 141 9.08 7.94 10.80
N CYS A 142 8.29 6.89 10.97
CA CYS A 142 7.43 6.32 9.93
C CYS A 142 6.15 7.12 9.74
N PHE A 143 5.49 7.50 10.84
CA PHE A 143 4.15 8.06 10.83
C PHE A 143 4.07 9.53 11.26
N LYS A 144 5.19 10.14 11.69
CA LYS A 144 5.22 11.51 12.22
C LYS A 144 4.33 11.70 13.45
N VAL A 145 4.14 10.62 14.21
CA VAL A 145 3.37 10.59 15.46
C VAL A 145 4.31 10.27 16.61
N SER A 146 4.21 11.00 17.72
CA SER A 146 4.84 10.65 19.00
C SER A 146 3.75 10.30 19.99
N LEU A 147 3.93 9.21 20.72
CA LEU A 147 3.02 8.82 21.80
C LEU A 147 3.60 9.24 23.16
N GLN A 148 2.75 9.73 24.05
CA GLN A 148 3.08 9.95 25.45
C GLN A 148 3.25 8.60 26.16
N PRO A 149 4.06 8.51 27.23
CA PRO A 149 4.26 7.26 27.98
C PRO A 149 2.96 6.61 28.45
N ALA A 150 1.96 7.41 28.83
CA ALA A 150 0.63 6.92 29.21
C ALA A 150 -0.10 6.24 28.04
N GLU A 151 -0.04 6.82 26.84
CA GLU A 151 -0.65 6.26 25.63
C GLU A 151 0.03 4.94 25.22
N ILE A 152 1.35 4.84 25.43
CA ILE A 152 2.11 3.60 25.21
C ILE A 152 1.67 2.52 26.20
N ALA A 153 1.54 2.87 27.49
CA ALA A 153 1.08 1.94 28.52
C ALA A 153 -0.35 1.42 28.24
N ASP A 154 -1.26 2.32 27.84
CA ASP A 154 -2.64 1.95 27.48
C ASP A 154 -2.66 1.03 26.27
N MET A 155 -1.87 1.34 25.23
CA MET A 155 -1.73 0.48 24.05
C MET A 155 -1.24 -0.92 24.44
N LYS A 156 -0.19 -1.03 25.26
CA LYS A 156 0.32 -2.32 25.73
C LYS A 156 -0.73 -3.11 26.50
N ARG A 157 -1.51 -2.45 27.36
CA ARG A 157 -2.60 -3.09 28.11
C ARG A 157 -3.65 -3.68 27.17
N VAL A 158 -4.05 -2.92 26.15
CA VAL A 158 -5.01 -3.39 25.13
C VAL A 158 -4.44 -4.57 24.35
N VAL A 159 -3.17 -4.49 23.92
CA VAL A 159 -2.50 -5.59 23.22
C VAL A 159 -2.45 -6.84 24.08
N GLN A 160 -2.03 -6.75 25.33
CA GLN A 160 -1.93 -7.89 26.24
C GLN A 160 -3.29 -8.57 26.48
N GLN A 161 -4.38 -7.80 26.48
CA GLN A 161 -5.74 -8.34 26.66
C GLN A 161 -6.26 -9.09 25.42
N HIS A 162 -5.85 -8.69 24.21
CA HIS A 162 -6.45 -9.17 22.97
C HIS A 162 -5.50 -10.01 22.11
N MET A 163 -4.21 -10.05 22.44
CA MET A 163 -3.18 -10.67 21.61
C MET A 163 -2.16 -11.43 22.47
N ILE A 164 -2.32 -12.75 22.52
CA ILE A 164 -1.36 -13.66 23.16
C ILE A 164 0.00 -13.53 22.45
N GLY A 165 1.07 -13.31 23.22
CA GLY A 165 2.42 -13.10 22.69
C GLY A 165 2.66 -11.72 22.06
N GLY A 166 1.69 -10.80 22.12
CA GLY A 166 1.87 -9.42 21.66
C GLY A 166 2.78 -8.59 22.58
N VAL A 167 2.87 -8.98 23.85
CA VAL A 167 3.79 -8.41 24.84
C VAL A 167 4.65 -9.55 25.39
N ASN A 168 5.97 -9.38 25.43
CA ASN A 168 6.88 -10.38 26.00
C ASN A 168 6.91 -10.31 27.55
N ASP A 169 7.67 -11.22 28.18
CA ASP A 169 7.77 -11.31 29.65
C ASP A 169 8.32 -10.03 30.30
N ASN A 170 9.04 -9.21 29.53
CA ASN A 170 9.59 -7.92 29.96
C ASN A 170 8.60 -6.75 29.76
N GLY A 171 7.38 -7.00 29.28
CA GLY A 171 6.40 -5.95 29.03
C GLY A 171 6.63 -5.15 27.74
N LEU A 172 7.43 -5.68 26.80
CA LEU A 172 7.77 -5.02 25.54
C LEU A 172 6.92 -5.54 24.37
N ILE A 173 6.64 -4.66 23.42
CA ILE A 173 5.83 -5.00 22.24
C ILE A 173 6.67 -5.83 21.27
N THR A 174 6.14 -6.99 20.89
CA THR A 174 6.82 -7.92 19.98
C THR A 174 6.54 -7.60 18.51
N PHE A 175 7.34 -8.19 17.62
CA PHE A 175 7.14 -8.12 16.17
C PHE A 175 5.73 -8.57 15.72
N ILE A 176 5.08 -9.43 16.50
CA ILE A 176 3.74 -9.96 16.21
C ILE A 176 2.70 -8.83 16.16
N VAL A 177 2.78 -7.85 17.08
CA VAL A 177 1.89 -6.68 17.10
C VAL A 177 2.12 -5.80 15.88
N PHE A 178 3.39 -5.60 15.51
CA PHE A 178 3.76 -4.84 14.33
C PHE A 178 3.15 -5.44 13.05
N LEU A 179 3.26 -6.76 12.87
CA LEU A 179 2.62 -7.46 11.76
C LEU A 179 1.10 -7.34 11.81
N TYR A 180 0.50 -7.54 12.98
CA TYR A 180 -0.96 -7.48 13.14
C TYR A 180 -1.53 -6.11 12.80
N LEU A 181 -0.84 -5.03 13.19
CA LEU A 181 -1.24 -3.68 12.81
C LEU A 181 -1.31 -3.52 11.29
N HIS A 182 -0.32 -4.04 10.55
CA HIS A 182 -0.30 -4.01 9.09
C HIS A 182 -1.39 -4.90 8.47
N VAL A 183 -1.72 -6.05 9.08
CA VAL A 183 -2.90 -6.85 8.70
C VAL A 183 -4.17 -6.01 8.83
N VAL A 184 -4.35 -5.31 9.95
CA VAL A 184 -5.53 -4.48 10.20
C VAL A 184 -5.61 -3.31 9.20
N PHE A 185 -4.50 -2.65 8.88
CA PHE A 185 -4.51 -1.59 7.87
C PHE A 185 -4.95 -2.10 6.50
N ILE A 186 -4.42 -3.23 6.05
CA ILE A 186 -4.78 -3.81 4.75
C ILE A 186 -6.25 -4.28 4.76
N ALA A 187 -6.70 -4.92 5.83
CA ALA A 187 -8.09 -5.37 5.96
C ALA A 187 -9.10 -4.19 5.96
N LYS A 188 -8.67 -2.99 6.36
CA LYS A 188 -9.48 -1.76 6.33
C LYS A 188 -9.36 -0.96 5.02
N GLY A 189 -8.69 -1.49 3.99
CA GLY A 189 -8.45 -0.77 2.73
C GLY A 189 -7.47 0.39 2.88
N ARG A 190 -6.55 0.32 3.85
CA ARG A 190 -5.50 1.32 4.12
C ARG A 190 -4.10 0.79 3.84
N GLU A 191 -3.96 -0.04 2.82
CA GLU A 191 -2.69 -0.57 2.33
C GLU A 191 -1.67 0.52 1.97
N GLU A 192 -2.12 1.73 1.63
CA GLU A 192 -1.23 2.90 1.45
C GLU A 192 -0.36 3.13 2.69
N THR A 193 -0.91 2.97 3.90
CA THR A 193 -0.14 3.13 5.15
C THR A 193 0.98 2.10 5.23
N THR A 194 0.71 0.87 4.79
CA THR A 194 1.70 -0.20 4.71
C THR A 194 2.76 0.09 3.64
N TRP A 195 2.34 0.51 2.45
CA TRP A 195 3.25 0.86 1.36
C TRP A 195 4.12 2.07 1.70
N ALA A 196 3.60 3.07 2.41
CA ALA A 196 4.37 4.22 2.86
C ALA A 196 5.56 3.79 3.73
N VAL A 197 5.36 2.83 4.64
CA VAL A 197 6.46 2.23 5.42
C VAL A 197 7.45 1.54 4.48
N LEU A 198 7.00 0.59 3.66
CA LEU A 198 7.88 -0.17 2.75
C LEU A 198 8.70 0.75 1.82
N ARG A 199 8.07 1.77 1.23
CA ARG A 199 8.70 2.77 0.36
C ARG A 199 9.72 3.63 1.09
N LYS A 200 9.44 4.00 2.35
CA LYS A 200 10.39 4.73 3.19
C LYS A 200 11.68 3.95 3.39
N PHE A 201 11.58 2.62 3.45
CA PHE A 201 12.71 1.70 3.49
C PHE A 201 13.08 1.16 2.10
N GLY A 202 12.74 1.86 1.01
CA GLY A 202 13.28 1.59 -0.32
C GLY A 202 12.81 0.30 -1.00
N TYR A 203 11.75 -0.34 -0.51
CA TYR A 203 11.13 -1.48 -1.18
C TYR A 203 10.31 -1.04 -2.39
N ASP A 204 10.45 -1.75 -3.50
CA ASP A 204 9.61 -1.59 -4.70
C ASP A 204 8.32 -2.45 -4.64
N ASN A 205 7.51 -2.45 -5.71
CA ASN A 205 6.26 -3.24 -5.77
C ASN A 205 6.51 -4.76 -5.66
N GLU A 206 7.72 -5.21 -5.98
CA GLU A 206 8.11 -6.62 -5.88
C GLU A 206 8.72 -6.94 -4.52
N LEU A 207 8.70 -5.99 -3.57
CA LEU A 207 9.34 -6.10 -2.26
C LEU A 207 10.85 -6.42 -2.38
N VAL A 208 11.49 -5.85 -3.41
CA VAL A 208 12.95 -5.86 -3.58
C VAL A 208 13.50 -4.50 -3.16
N HIS A 209 14.68 -4.50 -2.55
CA HIS A 209 15.45 -3.29 -2.28
C HIS A 209 16.54 -3.11 -3.33
N GLY A 210 16.83 -1.87 -3.73
CA GLY A 210 17.99 -1.57 -4.58
C GLY A 210 19.30 -1.91 -3.87
N PHE A 211 20.31 -2.35 -4.62
CA PHE A 211 21.64 -2.82 -4.15
C PHE A 211 22.37 -1.85 -3.18
N SER A 212 21.96 -0.59 -3.11
CA SER A 212 22.51 0.45 -2.23
C SER A 212 21.75 0.67 -0.91
N TRP A 213 20.78 -0.18 -0.55
CA TRP A 213 19.89 0.09 0.58
C TRP A 213 20.57 -0.06 1.95
N TRP A 214 21.33 -1.13 2.17
CA TRP A 214 21.92 -1.44 3.48
C TRP A 214 22.81 -0.32 4.06
N PRO A 215 23.71 0.33 3.29
CA PRO A 215 24.45 1.49 3.78
C PRO A 215 23.57 2.70 4.14
N ARG A 216 22.45 2.91 3.43
CA ARG A 216 21.50 4.00 3.71
C ARG A 216 20.64 3.70 4.94
N ALA A 217 20.26 2.45 5.14
CA ALA A 217 19.54 1.99 6.32
C ALA A 217 20.37 2.21 7.61
N LEU A 218 21.66 1.87 7.58
CA LEU A 218 22.60 2.17 8.67
C LEU A 218 22.77 3.69 8.89
N ALA A 219 22.79 4.49 7.82
CA ALA A 219 22.82 5.95 7.95
C ALA A 219 21.53 6.52 8.58
N LEU A 220 20.37 5.87 8.41
CA LEU A 220 19.12 6.27 9.06
C LEU A 220 19.15 6.02 10.58
N GLN A 221 19.81 4.98 11.07
CA GLN A 221 20.01 4.77 12.51
C GLN A 221 20.83 5.90 13.18
N ARG A 222 21.73 6.56 12.43
CA ARG A 222 22.65 7.57 12.94
C ARG A 222 22.12 9.01 12.91
N ARG A 223 20.97 9.27 12.28
CA ARG A 223 20.38 10.61 12.26
C ARG A 223 19.57 10.86 13.53
N PRO A 224 19.85 11.94 14.28
CA PRO A 224 19.02 12.31 15.43
C PRO A 224 17.58 12.54 14.99
N ILE A 225 16.65 12.15 15.85
CA ILE A 225 15.22 12.39 15.67
C ILE A 225 15.04 13.89 15.94
N SER A 226 14.88 14.69 14.88
CA SER A 226 14.57 16.12 14.94
C SER A 226 13.08 16.33 15.19
#